data_AF-A0A7S4SMG1-F1
#
_entry.id   AF-A0A7S4SMG1-F1
#
_cell.length_a   1.000
_cell.length_b   1.000
_cell.length_c   1.000
_cell.angle_alpha   90.00
_cell.angle_beta   90.00
_cell.angle_gamma   90.00
#
_symmetry.space_group_name_H-M   'P 1'
#
loop_
_entity.id
_entity.type
_entity.pdbx_description
1 polymer ?
#
loop_
_entity_poly.entity_id
_entity_poly.type
_entity_poly.pdbx_seq_one_letter_code
_entity_poly.pdbx_strand_id
1 'polypeptide(L)'
;SFAKEIASERGQEMVQTTSRLHLYQMRVAYMFGDLDLAAHIVQESHGTEGIFFGKYEACEHLFYHGLVSFACARKTNEDKWTTFAQESVGKMRRWSEEAPFNCEQKLHLLEAEQCFCAGRRKEAEKKYASAIFLSGTNGFVQDQALCYERAALFYLENGDIEEASTLYGKAHNAYLEWGARGKADHLCKHSPF
;
A
#
# COMPACT_ATOMS: atom_id res chain seq x y z
N SER A 1 38.88 11.99 11.15
CA SER A 1 38.87 12.01 12.63
C SER A 1 37.77 11.07 13.06
N PHE A 2 38.10 10.12 13.93
CA PHE A 2 37.20 9.11 14.49
C PHE A 2 35.87 9.68 15.02
N ALA A 3 35.89 10.92 15.55
CA ALA A 3 34.69 11.62 16.00
C ALA A 3 33.70 12.01 14.87
N LYS A 4 34.19 12.27 13.64
CA LYS A 4 33.32 12.54 12.48
C LYS A 4 32.66 11.25 11.97
N GLU A 5 33.33 10.12 12.12
CA GLU A 5 32.85 8.80 11.70
C GLU A 5 31.73 8.32 12.62
N ILE A 6 31.92 8.40 13.94
CA ILE A 6 30.88 8.10 14.94
C ILE A 6 29.66 9.02 14.79
N ALA A 7 29.87 10.32 14.51
CA ALA A 7 28.76 11.25 14.29
C ALA A 7 28.00 10.95 12.99
N SER A 8 28.70 10.48 11.95
CA SER A 8 28.09 10.04 10.69
C SER A 8 27.29 8.75 10.87
N GLU A 9 27.83 7.76 11.60
CA GLU A 9 27.14 6.51 11.91
C GLU A 9 25.88 6.73 12.74
N ARG A 10 25.95 7.54 13.80
CA ARG A 10 24.77 7.91 14.60
C ARG A 10 23.73 8.69 13.80
N GLY A 11 24.18 9.53 12.86
CA GLY A 11 23.28 10.25 11.94
C GLY A 11 22.53 9.29 11.03
N GLN A 12 23.22 8.30 10.45
CA GLN A 12 22.61 7.28 9.61
C GLN A 12 21.64 6.39 10.40
N GLU A 13 22.00 5.98 11.61
CA GLU A 13 21.16 5.14 12.47
C GLU A 13 19.85 5.86 12.90
N MET A 14 19.93 7.15 13.23
CA MET A 14 18.77 7.97 13.55
C MET A 14 17.84 8.13 12.34
N VAL A 15 18.40 8.41 11.15
CA VAL A 15 17.63 8.52 9.92
C VAL A 15 16.94 7.20 9.56
N GLN A 16 17.62 6.05 9.72
CA GLN A 16 17.01 4.73 9.51
C GLN A 16 15.86 4.45 10.48
N THR A 17 16.02 4.81 11.76
CA THR A 17 15.00 4.61 12.79
C THR A 17 13.75 5.42 12.47
N THR A 18 13.92 6.68 12.07
CA THR A 18 12.83 7.55 11.62
C THR A 18 12.13 6.98 10.38
N SER A 19 12.88 6.52 9.37
CA SER A 19 12.29 5.91 8.16
C SER A 19 11.45 4.67 8.46
N ARG A 20 11.89 3.79 9.39
CA ARG A 20 11.10 2.64 9.83
C ARG A 20 9.83 3.05 10.58
N LEU A 21 9.93 4.06 11.44
CA LEU A 21 8.76 4.59 12.15
C LEU A 21 7.72 5.12 11.17
N HIS A 22 8.16 5.91 10.18
CA HIS A 22 7.30 6.42 9.11
C HIS A 22 6.62 5.30 8.33
N LEU A 23 7.33 4.22 7.98
CA LEU A 23 6.72 3.06 7.33
C LEU A 23 5.55 2.49 8.15
N TYR A 24 5.76 2.20 9.44
CA TYR A 24 4.73 1.60 10.27
C TYR A 24 3.56 2.56 10.53
N GLN A 25 3.84 3.83 10.78
CA GLN A 25 2.81 4.85 10.97
C GLN A 25 1.97 5.02 9.70
N MET A 26 2.61 5.12 8.53
CA MET A 26 1.93 5.24 7.23
C MET A 26 1.04 4.03 6.97
N ARG A 27 1.56 2.82 7.21
CA ARG A 27 0.80 1.57 7.05
C ARG A 27 -0.44 1.56 7.95
N VAL A 28 -0.28 1.85 9.24
CA VAL A 28 -1.41 1.85 10.18
C VAL A 28 -2.41 2.94 9.82
N ALA A 29 -1.95 4.17 9.59
CA ALA A 29 -2.80 5.30 9.20
C ALA A 29 -3.64 4.95 7.96
N TYR A 30 -2.99 4.45 6.90
CA TYR A 30 -3.69 4.03 5.68
C TYR A 30 -4.70 2.89 5.93
N MET A 31 -4.29 1.84 6.65
CA MET A 31 -5.17 0.70 6.94
C MET A 31 -6.39 1.10 7.77
N PHE A 32 -6.29 2.10 8.64
CA PHE A 32 -7.41 2.60 9.44
C PHE A 32 -8.08 3.85 8.84
N GLY A 33 -7.78 4.19 7.58
CA GLY A 33 -8.47 5.25 6.85
C GLY A 33 -8.07 6.68 7.26
N ASP A 34 -7.06 6.85 8.11
CA ASP A 34 -6.47 8.16 8.43
C ASP A 34 -5.57 8.61 7.28
N LEU A 35 -6.20 9.08 6.22
CA LEU A 35 -5.52 9.48 5.00
C LEU A 35 -4.72 10.78 5.17
N ASP A 36 -5.11 11.65 6.09
CA ASP A 36 -4.41 12.92 6.34
C ASP A 36 -3.03 12.65 6.95
N LEU A 37 -2.97 11.81 7.99
CA LEU A 37 -1.70 11.39 8.57
C LEU A 37 -0.85 10.61 7.57
N ALA A 38 -1.46 9.68 6.82
CA ALA A 38 -0.72 8.90 5.83
C ALA A 38 -0.14 9.79 4.72
N ALA A 39 -0.90 10.78 4.24
CA ALA A 39 -0.46 11.76 3.24
C ALA A 39 0.68 12.64 3.76
N HIS A 40 0.60 13.10 5.01
CA HIS A 40 1.67 13.85 5.64
C HIS A 40 2.98 13.06 5.68
N ILE A 41 2.92 11.79 6.11
CA ILE A 41 4.11 10.91 6.16
C ILE A 41 4.67 10.63 4.76
N VAL A 42 3.82 10.47 3.74
CA VAL A 42 4.28 10.35 2.35
C VAL A 42 5.09 11.56 1.93
N GLN A 43 4.61 12.78 2.23
CA GLN A 43 5.32 14.01 1.88
C GLN A 43 6.66 14.12 2.60
N GLU A 44 6.73 13.77 3.89
CA GLU A 44 7.97 13.82 4.67
C GLU A 44 8.99 12.74 4.28
N SER A 45 8.51 11.55 3.90
CA SER A 45 9.37 10.41 3.55
C SER A 45 9.67 10.31 2.05
N HIS A 46 9.13 11.19 1.22
CA HIS A 46 9.35 11.17 -0.22
C HIS A 46 10.83 11.29 -0.57
N GLY A 47 11.34 10.41 -1.42
CA GLY A 47 12.76 10.37 -1.81
C GLY A 47 13.70 9.74 -0.78
N THR A 48 13.19 9.23 0.35
CA THR A 48 14.00 8.54 1.36
C THR A 48 14.09 7.02 1.16
N GLU A 49 13.62 6.50 0.02
CA GLU A 49 13.47 5.04 -0.14
C GLU A 49 14.81 4.31 -0.28
N GLY A 50 15.88 5.02 -0.67
CA GLY A 50 17.24 4.49 -0.70
C GLY A 50 17.88 4.30 0.67
N ILE A 51 17.21 4.70 1.75
CA ILE A 51 17.69 4.58 3.14
C ILE A 51 17.42 3.17 3.71
N PHE A 52 16.45 2.44 3.14
CA PHE A 52 16.14 1.09 3.57
C PHE A 52 17.22 0.10 3.10
N PHE A 53 17.92 -0.51 4.05
CA PHE A 53 18.91 -1.56 3.78
C PHE A 53 18.25 -2.92 3.50
N GLY A 54 17.01 -3.12 3.95
CA GLY A 54 16.23 -4.35 3.73
C GLY A 54 15.33 -4.27 2.50
N LYS A 55 15.47 -5.24 1.58
CA LYS A 55 14.63 -5.36 0.38
C LYS A 55 13.12 -5.40 0.69
N TYR A 56 12.75 -6.02 1.81
CA TYR A 56 11.37 -6.10 2.27
C TYR A 56 10.82 -4.74 2.74
N GLU A 57 11.54 -4.03 3.61
CA GLU A 57 11.13 -2.73 4.14
C GLU A 57 11.00 -1.69 3.02
N ALA A 58 11.93 -1.69 2.07
CA ALA A 58 11.86 -0.84 0.89
C ALA A 58 10.60 -1.12 0.05
N CYS A 59 10.28 -2.40 -0.18
CA CYS A 59 9.10 -2.80 -0.95
C CYS A 59 7.81 -2.43 -0.21
N GLU A 60 7.72 -2.63 1.11
CA GLU A 60 6.56 -2.18 1.92
C GLU A 60 6.39 -0.66 1.89
N HIS A 61 7.48 0.11 2.03
CA HIS A 61 7.42 1.57 1.98
C HIS A 61 6.90 2.07 0.63
N LEU A 62 7.48 1.58 -0.47
CA LEU A 62 7.02 1.93 -1.83
C LEU A 62 5.56 1.56 -2.06
N PHE A 63 5.13 0.43 -1.50
CA PHE A 63 3.76 -0.05 -1.62
C PHE A 63 2.76 0.88 -0.95
N TYR A 64 2.92 1.14 0.35
CA TYR A 64 2.01 2.03 1.07
C TYR A 64 2.11 3.48 0.59
N HIS A 65 3.31 3.96 0.22
CA HIS A 65 3.48 5.27 -0.39
C HIS A 65 2.64 5.40 -1.68
N GLY A 66 2.68 4.38 -2.55
CA GLY A 66 1.88 4.34 -3.77
C GLY A 66 0.38 4.31 -3.51
N LEU A 67 -0.07 3.45 -2.58
CA LEU A 67 -1.49 3.32 -2.22
C LEU A 67 -2.08 4.62 -1.64
N VAL A 68 -1.35 5.28 -0.74
CA VAL A 68 -1.72 6.58 -0.19
C VAL A 68 -1.78 7.62 -1.31
N SER A 69 -0.76 7.65 -2.16
CA SER A 69 -0.71 8.61 -3.28
C SER A 69 -1.87 8.42 -4.25
N PHE A 70 -2.26 7.18 -4.59
CA PHE A 70 -3.45 6.93 -5.41
C PHE A 70 -4.74 7.36 -4.70
N ALA A 71 -4.88 7.09 -3.40
CA ALA A 71 -6.04 7.52 -2.63
C ALA A 71 -6.16 9.06 -2.58
N CYS A 72 -5.04 9.78 -2.39
CA CYS A 72 -5.00 11.24 -2.43
C CYS A 72 -5.28 11.79 -3.83
N ALA A 73 -4.72 11.17 -4.89
CA ALA A 73 -4.96 11.59 -6.28
C ALA A 73 -6.44 11.48 -6.70
N ARG A 74 -7.23 10.56 -6.10
CA ARG A 74 -8.68 10.49 -6.35
C ARG A 74 -9.49 11.52 -5.58
N LYS A 75 -9.01 11.96 -4.42
CA LYS A 75 -9.72 12.91 -3.55
C LYS A 75 -9.35 14.37 -3.79
N THR A 76 -8.20 14.62 -4.42
CA THR A 76 -7.62 15.95 -4.60
C THR A 76 -7.28 16.19 -6.06
N ASN A 77 -7.26 17.46 -6.48
CA ASN A 77 -6.81 17.86 -7.82
C ASN A 77 -5.32 18.26 -7.83
N GLU A 78 -4.52 17.76 -6.89
CA GLU A 78 -3.09 18.08 -6.82
C GLU A 78 -2.26 17.08 -7.62
N ASP A 79 -1.61 17.56 -8.69
CA ASP A 79 -0.83 16.74 -9.61
C ASP A 79 0.29 15.93 -8.93
N LYS A 80 0.84 16.44 -7.83
CA LYS A 80 1.92 15.80 -7.07
C LYS A 80 1.59 14.36 -6.66
N TRP A 81 0.33 14.08 -6.32
CA TRP A 81 -0.09 12.74 -5.90
C TRP A 81 -0.08 11.75 -7.05
N THR A 82 -0.46 12.20 -8.24
CA THR A 82 -0.35 11.40 -9.46
C THR A 82 1.12 11.10 -9.78
N THR A 83 2.01 12.10 -9.64
CA THR A 83 3.46 11.91 -9.81
C THR A 83 4.00 10.89 -8.81
N PHE A 84 3.73 11.07 -7.51
CA PHE A 84 4.18 10.16 -6.45
C PHE A 84 3.70 8.73 -6.67
N ALA A 85 2.44 8.56 -7.06
CA ALA A 85 1.88 7.24 -7.33
C ALA A 85 2.56 6.56 -8.54
N GLN A 86 2.80 7.30 -9.62
CA GLN A 86 3.48 6.78 -10.81
C GLN A 86 4.93 6.40 -10.51
N GLU A 87 5.64 7.20 -9.71
CA GLU A 87 6.99 6.87 -9.25
C GLU A 87 7.02 5.61 -8.40
N SER A 88 6.08 5.44 -7.47
CA SER A 88 5.94 4.22 -6.67
C SER A 88 5.73 2.99 -7.55
N VAL A 89 4.86 3.08 -8.57
CA VAL A 89 4.67 1.98 -9.54
C VAL A 89 5.96 1.68 -10.31
N GLY A 90 6.65 2.71 -10.81
CA GLY A 90 7.89 2.54 -11.57
C GLY A 90 9.04 1.95 -10.74
N LYS A 91 9.17 2.37 -9.48
CA LYS A 91 10.11 1.79 -8.52
C LYS A 91 9.71 0.34 -8.20
N MET A 92 8.45 0.09 -7.83
CA MET A 92 7.95 -1.25 -7.51
C MET A 92 8.15 -2.25 -8.66
N ARG A 93 7.97 -1.82 -9.92
CA ARG A 93 8.22 -2.67 -11.10
C ARG A 93 9.65 -3.17 -11.16
N ARG A 94 10.63 -2.26 -11.01
CA ARG A 94 12.06 -2.62 -10.96
C ARG A 94 12.35 -3.57 -9.79
N TRP A 95 11.75 -3.33 -8.63
CA TRP A 95 11.89 -4.21 -7.47
C TRP A 95 11.29 -5.60 -7.69
N SER A 96 10.18 -5.69 -8.42
CA SER A 96 9.55 -6.97 -8.78
C SER A 96 10.40 -7.79 -9.75
N GLU A 97 11.24 -7.17 -10.57
CA GLU A 97 12.19 -7.89 -11.44
C GLU A 97 13.33 -8.51 -10.61
N GLU A 98 13.76 -7.84 -9.54
CA GLU A 98 14.85 -8.31 -8.67
C GLU A 98 14.39 -9.26 -7.55
N ALA A 99 13.14 -9.11 -7.08
CA ALA A 99 12.59 -9.84 -5.93
C ALA A 99 11.09 -10.14 -6.11
N PRO A 100 10.71 -10.93 -7.15
CA PRO A 100 9.31 -11.11 -7.56
C PRO A 100 8.42 -11.63 -6.44
N PHE A 101 8.86 -12.63 -5.69
CA PHE A 101 8.05 -13.27 -4.64
C PHE A 101 7.51 -12.29 -3.59
N ASN A 102 8.23 -11.21 -3.29
CA ASN A 102 7.83 -10.24 -2.25
C ASN A 102 7.04 -9.05 -2.79
N CYS A 103 7.18 -8.75 -4.08
CA CYS A 103 6.75 -7.48 -4.67
C CYS A 103 5.74 -7.63 -5.81
N GLU A 104 5.58 -8.82 -6.41
CA GLU A 104 4.71 -9.01 -7.57
C GLU A 104 3.23 -8.76 -7.24
N GLN A 105 2.71 -9.32 -6.14
CA GLN A 105 1.33 -9.09 -5.72
C GLN A 105 1.07 -7.61 -5.39
N LYS A 106 2.07 -6.93 -4.82
CA LYS A 106 2.01 -5.50 -4.48
C LYS A 106 2.02 -4.64 -5.73
N LEU A 107 2.85 -4.98 -6.72
CA LEU A 107 2.87 -4.32 -8.03
C LEU A 107 1.50 -4.44 -8.71
N HIS A 108 0.92 -5.64 -8.73
CA HIS A 108 -0.40 -5.86 -9.32
C HIS A 108 -1.47 -5.00 -8.65
N LEU A 109 -1.44 -4.86 -7.32
CA LEU A 109 -2.40 -3.99 -6.63
C LEU A 109 -2.18 -2.51 -6.96
N LEU A 110 -0.93 -2.03 -7.00
CA LEU A 110 -0.64 -0.65 -7.40
C LEU A 110 -1.06 -0.37 -8.86
N GLU A 111 -0.85 -1.32 -9.77
CA GLU A 111 -1.31 -1.20 -11.15
C GLU A 111 -2.84 -1.25 -11.27
N ALA A 112 -3.52 -1.97 -10.37
CA ALA A 112 -4.98 -1.94 -10.27
C ALA A 112 -5.48 -0.55 -9.86
N GLU A 113 -4.91 0.05 -8.82
CA GLU A 113 -5.22 1.41 -8.36
C GLU A 113 -4.88 2.46 -9.45
N GLN A 114 -3.78 2.26 -10.18
CA GLN A 114 -3.43 3.10 -11.34
C GLN A 114 -4.50 3.04 -12.44
N CYS A 115 -4.94 1.84 -12.80
CA CYS A 115 -6.00 1.67 -13.81
C CYS A 115 -7.32 2.26 -13.31
N PHE A 116 -7.60 2.13 -12.02
CA PHE A 116 -8.79 2.71 -11.40
C PHE A 116 -8.79 4.24 -11.49
N CYS A 117 -7.71 4.91 -11.07
CA CYS A 117 -7.58 6.37 -11.20
C CYS A 117 -7.67 6.84 -12.67
N ALA A 118 -7.23 6.02 -13.62
CA ALA A 118 -7.30 6.33 -15.05
C ALA A 118 -8.67 5.98 -15.71
N GLY A 119 -9.66 5.49 -14.95
CA GLY A 119 -10.95 5.07 -15.50
C GLY A 119 -10.91 3.81 -16.37
N ARG A 120 -9.79 3.07 -16.36
CA ARG A 120 -9.58 1.84 -17.15
C ARG A 120 -10.13 0.63 -16.42
N ARG A 121 -11.46 0.57 -16.28
CA ARG A 121 -12.18 -0.41 -15.45
C ARG A 121 -11.77 -1.87 -15.69
N LYS A 122 -11.82 -2.34 -16.95
CA LYS A 122 -11.50 -3.75 -17.30
C LYS A 122 -10.05 -4.14 -16.98
N GLU A 123 -9.12 -3.19 -17.06
CA GLU A 123 -7.72 -3.43 -16.70
C GLU A 123 -7.56 -3.50 -15.18
N ALA A 124 -8.25 -2.60 -14.44
CA ALA A 124 -8.26 -2.62 -12.99
C ALA A 124 -8.81 -3.95 -12.43
N GLU A 125 -9.94 -4.43 -12.94
CA GLU A 125 -10.54 -5.73 -12.55
C GLU A 125 -9.54 -6.89 -12.67
N LYS A 126 -8.86 -6.99 -13.82
CA LYS A 126 -7.83 -8.03 -14.05
C LYS A 126 -6.68 -7.91 -13.06
N LYS A 127 -6.21 -6.69 -12.80
CA LYS A 127 -5.07 -6.45 -11.90
C LYS A 127 -5.43 -6.73 -10.44
N TYR A 128 -6.63 -6.37 -9.98
CA TYR A 128 -7.13 -6.76 -8.66
C TYR A 128 -7.22 -8.29 -8.52
N ALA A 129 -7.78 -8.98 -9.51
CA ALA A 129 -7.86 -10.44 -9.51
C ALA A 129 -6.47 -11.10 -9.43
N SER A 130 -5.49 -10.60 -10.19
CA SER A 130 -4.09 -11.06 -10.11
C SER A 130 -3.47 -10.81 -8.73
N ALA A 131 -3.66 -9.63 -8.14
CA ALA A 131 -3.13 -9.31 -6.82
C ALA A 131 -3.70 -10.23 -5.73
N ILE A 132 -5.02 -10.48 -5.76
CA ILE A 132 -5.72 -11.38 -4.83
C ILE A 132 -5.24 -12.82 -5.00
N PHE A 133 -5.08 -13.29 -6.24
CA PHE A 133 -4.61 -14.64 -6.52
C PHE A 133 -3.18 -14.85 -6.00
N LEU A 134 -2.25 -13.96 -6.39
CA LEU A 134 -0.84 -14.08 -6.03
C LEU A 134 -0.59 -13.95 -4.52
N SER A 135 -1.26 -13.02 -3.85
CA SER A 135 -1.15 -12.87 -2.39
C SER A 135 -1.63 -14.12 -1.66
N GLY A 136 -2.71 -14.75 -2.13
CA GLY A 136 -3.20 -16.03 -1.62
C GLY A 136 -2.25 -17.19 -1.88
N THR A 137 -1.77 -17.36 -3.12
CA THR A 137 -0.88 -18.48 -3.48
C THR A 137 0.47 -18.40 -2.77
N ASN A 138 0.97 -17.19 -2.52
CA ASN A 138 2.23 -16.96 -1.83
C ASN A 138 2.08 -16.95 -0.29
N GLY A 139 0.86 -17.09 0.23
CA GLY A 139 0.58 -17.15 1.68
C GLY A 139 0.67 -15.81 2.41
N PHE A 140 0.61 -14.68 1.70
CA PHE A 140 0.60 -13.35 2.29
C PHE A 140 -0.82 -12.93 2.68
N VAL A 141 -1.37 -13.56 3.72
CA VAL A 141 -2.76 -13.35 4.18
C VAL A 141 -3.08 -11.86 4.41
N GLN A 142 -2.15 -11.10 4.98
CA GLN A 142 -2.32 -9.67 5.21
C GLN A 142 -2.41 -8.85 3.92
N ASP A 143 -1.60 -9.21 2.91
CA ASP A 143 -1.63 -8.54 1.61
C ASP A 143 -2.92 -8.91 0.88
N GLN A 144 -3.37 -10.17 1.01
CA GLN A 144 -4.62 -10.65 0.43
C GLN A 144 -5.84 -9.96 1.03
N ALA A 145 -5.88 -9.79 2.35
CA ALA A 145 -6.93 -9.03 3.04
C ALA A 145 -7.03 -7.60 2.50
N LEU A 146 -5.88 -6.93 2.35
CA LEU A 146 -5.83 -5.59 1.77
C LEU A 146 -6.29 -5.59 0.31
N CYS A 147 -5.83 -6.55 -0.51
CA CYS A 147 -6.27 -6.67 -1.91
C CYS A 147 -7.79 -6.83 -2.03
N TYR A 148 -8.41 -7.65 -1.16
CA TYR A 148 -9.86 -7.78 -1.10
C TYR A 148 -10.54 -6.46 -0.72
N GLU A 149 -10.05 -5.76 0.30
CA GLU A 149 -10.61 -4.47 0.73
C GLU A 149 -10.53 -3.42 -0.39
N ARG A 150 -9.38 -3.33 -1.08
CA ARG A 150 -9.19 -2.39 -2.18
C ARG A 150 -10.08 -2.72 -3.39
N ALA A 151 -10.19 -4.00 -3.74
CA ALA A 151 -11.07 -4.45 -4.81
C ALA A 151 -12.56 -4.19 -4.44
N ALA A 152 -12.95 -4.42 -3.19
CA ALA A 152 -14.30 -4.16 -2.72
C ALA A 152 -14.69 -2.68 -2.89
N LEU A 153 -13.79 -1.77 -2.49
CA LEU A 153 -13.98 -0.33 -2.69
C LEU A 153 -14.08 0.03 -4.18
N PHE A 154 -13.22 -0.55 -5.02
CA PHE A 154 -13.27 -0.34 -6.46
C PHE A 154 -14.62 -0.73 -7.06
N TYR A 155 -15.14 -1.92 -6.73
CA TYR A 155 -16.45 -2.37 -7.24
C TYR A 155 -17.60 -1.51 -6.70
N LEU A 156 -17.52 -1.09 -5.43
CA LEU A 156 -18.52 -0.20 -4.83
C LEU A 156 -18.59 1.14 -5.56
N GLU A 157 -17.45 1.81 -5.76
CA GLU A 157 -17.37 3.10 -6.47
C GLU A 157 -17.80 3.00 -7.94
N ASN A 158 -17.77 1.79 -8.49
CA ASN A 158 -18.22 1.45 -9.84
C ASN A 158 -19.68 0.99 -9.92
N GLY A 159 -20.39 0.93 -8.78
CA GLY A 159 -21.82 0.57 -8.69
C GLY A 159 -22.12 -0.93 -8.55
N ASP A 160 -21.11 -1.79 -8.42
CA ASP A 160 -21.26 -3.25 -8.34
C ASP A 160 -21.38 -3.72 -6.88
N ILE A 161 -22.52 -3.39 -6.28
CA ILE A 161 -22.80 -3.56 -4.84
C ILE A 161 -22.63 -5.02 -4.35
N GLU A 162 -23.06 -6.01 -5.14
CA GLU A 162 -23.00 -7.43 -4.77
C GLU A 162 -21.56 -7.96 -4.71
N GLU A 163 -20.74 -7.62 -5.71
CA GLU A 163 -19.33 -8.00 -5.75
C GLU A 163 -18.55 -7.30 -4.64
N ALA A 164 -18.82 -6.01 -4.43
CA ALA A 164 -18.24 -5.25 -3.33
C ALA A 164 -18.52 -5.89 -1.97
N SER A 165 -19.79 -6.22 -1.66
CA SER A 165 -20.18 -6.88 -0.41
C SER A 165 -19.45 -8.22 -0.22
N THR A 166 -19.38 -9.03 -1.26
CA THR A 166 -18.67 -10.32 -1.25
C THR A 166 -17.20 -10.14 -0.92
N LEU A 167 -16.54 -9.15 -1.55
CA LEU A 167 -15.12 -8.88 -1.32
C LEU A 167 -14.85 -8.28 0.06
N TYR A 168 -15.75 -7.44 0.60
CA TYR A 168 -15.65 -6.96 1.99
C TYR A 168 -15.71 -8.11 3.00
N GLY A 169 -16.62 -9.07 2.81
CA GLY A 169 -16.69 -10.26 3.66
C GLY A 169 -15.40 -11.09 3.62
N LYS A 170 -14.80 -11.25 2.42
CA LYS A 170 -13.50 -11.92 2.26
C LYS A 170 -12.36 -11.16 2.93
N ALA A 171 -12.31 -9.83 2.77
CA ALA A 171 -11.32 -8.97 3.43
C ALA A 171 -11.40 -9.10 4.96
N HIS A 172 -12.62 -9.04 5.51
CA HIS A 172 -12.87 -9.20 6.94
C HIS A 172 -12.33 -10.54 7.46
N ASN A 173 -12.68 -11.64 6.80
CA ASN A 173 -12.23 -12.97 7.20
C ASN A 173 -10.71 -13.11 7.10
N ALA A 174 -10.09 -12.60 6.04
CA ALA A 174 -8.64 -12.62 5.89
C ALA A 174 -7.92 -11.78 6.97
N TYR A 175 -8.48 -10.63 7.38
CA TYR A 175 -7.95 -9.88 8.52
C TYR A 175 -8.07 -10.63 9.85
N LEU A 176 -9.15 -11.38 10.05
CA LEU A 176 -9.30 -12.25 11.22
C LEU A 176 -8.29 -13.40 11.22
N GLU A 177 -8.08 -14.05 10.07
CA GLU A 177 -7.10 -15.12 9.89
C GLU A 177 -5.68 -14.64 10.15
N TRP A 178 -5.33 -13.45 9.66
CA TRP A 178 -4.03 -12.82 9.94
C TRP A 178 -3.88 -12.41 11.43
N GLY A 179 -4.98 -12.30 12.17
CA GLY A 179 -4.99 -11.90 13.58
C GLY A 179 -5.21 -10.41 13.85
N ALA A 180 -5.47 -9.61 12.81
CA ALA A 180 -5.72 -8.17 12.92
C ALA A 180 -7.18 -7.84 13.26
N ARG A 181 -7.66 -8.32 14.42
CA ARG A 181 -9.04 -8.12 14.87
C ARG A 181 -9.48 -6.65 14.89
N GLY A 182 -8.63 -5.74 15.37
CA GLY A 182 -8.94 -4.32 15.37
C GLY A 182 -9.20 -3.75 13.97
N LYS A 183 -8.47 -4.24 12.96
CA LYS A 183 -8.70 -3.86 11.55
C LYS A 183 -9.96 -4.51 10.98
N ALA A 184 -10.23 -5.77 11.32
CA ALA A 184 -11.47 -6.45 10.94
C ALA A 184 -12.71 -5.71 11.50
N ASP A 185 -12.70 -5.37 12.79
CA ASP A 185 -13.77 -4.60 13.43
C ASP A 185 -13.92 -3.20 12.80
N HIS A 186 -12.80 -2.53 12.53
CA HIS A 186 -12.80 -1.25 11.82
C HIS A 186 -13.45 -1.37 10.44
N LEU A 187 -13.11 -2.43 9.68
CA LEU A 187 -13.68 -2.67 8.36
C LEU A 187 -15.19 -2.86 8.44
N CYS A 188 -15.70 -3.66 9.36
CA CYS A 188 -17.15 -3.84 9.56
C CYS A 188 -17.86 -2.54 9.91
N LYS A 189 -17.30 -1.71 10.79
CA LYS A 189 -17.92 -0.44 11.21
C LYS A 189 -18.04 0.60 10.10
N HIS A 190 -17.15 0.54 9.11
CA HIS A 190 -17.07 1.52 8.02
C HIS A 190 -17.43 0.92 6.65
N SER A 191 -17.81 -0.35 6.61
CA SER A 191 -18.38 -0.97 5.43
C SER A 191 -19.77 -0.39 5.20
N PRO A 192 -20.17 -0.09 3.95
CA PRO A 192 -21.53 0.37 3.65
C PRO A 192 -22.57 -0.77 3.68
N PHE A 193 -22.18 -1.97 4.11
CA PHE A 193 -22.95 -3.21 4.07
C PHE A 193 -23.35 -3.69 5.47
#